data_AF-A0A969S7L5-F1
#
_entry.id   AF-A0A969S7L5-F1
#
_cell.length_a   1.000
_cell.length_b   1.000
_cell.length_c   1.000
_cell.angle_alpha   90.00
_cell.angle_beta   90.00
_cell.angle_gamma   90.00
#
_symmetry.space_group_name_H-M   'P 1'
#
loop_
_entity.id
_entity.type
_entity.pdbx_description
1 polymer ?
#
loop_
_entity_poly.entity_id
_entity_poly.type
_entity_poly.pdbx_seq_one_letter_code
_entity_poly.pdbx_strand_id
1 'polypeptide(L)'
;MLKPLKIEGMFIFVLVWLGQLVSLLGSSITNFALDIWIYQWSNSVTQLSQLILLTTLPYVIISPLAGILADRWNRRWVMILSDSGAAVSTLTIAALLVTGQIQIWHIYLATAVSSSFSAFQWPAYSTATTNLVPKQHLGRASGMIQFAQALAQLLAPVLGGVLLGVIKLSGIFVLDLSSFLFALTTLLLVRFPDHKVTQNQETNQTSLLAQAVYSFNYLTARSGLLALSLFFASSNFLVGMLQVLTYP
;
A
#
# COMPACT_ATOMS: atom_id res chain seq x y z
N MET A 1 -21.34 -34.59 1.86
CA MET A 1 -20.84 -33.71 0.78
C MET A 1 -19.77 -32.78 1.36
N LEU A 2 -18.49 -33.12 1.18
CA LEU A 2 -17.35 -32.41 1.75
C LEU A 2 -16.85 -31.32 0.80
N LYS A 3 -16.68 -30.12 1.35
CA LYS A 3 -16.31 -28.84 0.73
C LYS A 3 -15.11 -28.91 -0.26
N PRO A 4 -15.27 -28.51 -1.54
CA PRO A 4 -14.15 -28.19 -2.44
C PRO A 4 -13.42 -26.87 -2.07
N LEU A 5 -13.91 -26.10 -1.09
CA LEU A 5 -13.44 -24.74 -0.75
C LEU A 5 -12.01 -24.59 -0.20
N LYS A 6 -11.35 -25.66 0.30
CA LYS A 6 -10.03 -25.50 0.98
C LYS A 6 -8.86 -25.27 0.03
N ILE A 7 -8.87 -25.91 -1.14
CA ILE A 7 -7.78 -25.82 -2.13
C ILE A 7 -7.95 -24.55 -2.97
N GLU A 8 -9.20 -24.19 -3.27
CA GLU A 8 -9.56 -23.02 -4.06
C GLU A 8 -9.10 -21.72 -3.39
N GLY A 9 -9.28 -21.57 -2.07
CA GLY A 9 -8.90 -20.36 -1.33
C GLY A 9 -7.40 -20.09 -1.29
N MET A 10 -6.58 -21.12 -1.12
CA MET A 10 -5.12 -20.98 -1.15
C MET A 10 -4.63 -20.64 -2.57
N PHE A 11 -5.17 -21.29 -3.59
CA PHE A 11 -4.82 -20.99 -4.99
C PHE A 11 -5.17 -19.55 -5.37
N ILE A 12 -6.38 -19.11 -5.02
CA ILE A 12 -6.84 -17.72 -5.16
C ILE A 12 -5.87 -16.77 -4.46
N PHE A 13 -5.51 -17.05 -3.21
CA PHE A 13 -4.55 -16.24 -2.47
C PHE A 13 -3.19 -16.15 -3.17
N VAL A 14 -2.62 -17.27 -3.63
CA VAL A 14 -1.31 -17.28 -4.31
C VAL A 14 -1.36 -16.46 -5.60
N LEU A 15 -2.45 -16.56 -6.36
CA LEU A 15 -2.61 -15.82 -7.61
C LEU A 15 -2.68 -14.30 -7.36
N VAL A 16 -3.45 -13.88 -6.35
CA VAL A 16 -3.50 -12.48 -5.91
C VAL A 16 -2.15 -12.06 -5.34
N TRP A 17 -1.51 -12.90 -4.53
CA TRP A 17 -0.21 -12.61 -3.92
C TRP A 17 0.89 -12.39 -4.96
N LEU A 18 0.91 -13.16 -6.05
CA LEU A 18 1.84 -12.93 -7.15
C LEU A 18 1.63 -11.56 -7.81
N GLY A 19 0.37 -11.20 -8.09
CA GLY A 19 0.03 -9.88 -8.61
C GLY A 19 0.51 -8.75 -7.69
N GLN A 20 0.18 -8.88 -6.40
CA GLN A 20 0.52 -7.91 -5.37
C GLN A 20 2.03 -7.83 -5.09
N LEU A 21 2.77 -8.93 -5.18
CA LEU A 21 4.22 -8.94 -5.09
C LEU A 21 4.86 -8.15 -6.23
N VAL A 22 4.39 -8.37 -7.46
CA VAL A 22 4.93 -7.69 -8.64
C VAL A 22 4.62 -6.19 -8.59
N SER A 23 3.40 -5.81 -8.21
CA SER A 23 3.03 -4.41 -8.01
C SER A 23 3.82 -3.75 -6.87
N LEU A 24 3.96 -4.42 -5.72
CA LEU A 24 4.75 -3.91 -4.60
C LEU A 24 6.21 -3.66 -5.01
N LEU A 25 6.81 -4.56 -5.79
CA LEU A 25 8.16 -4.39 -6.32
C LEU A 25 8.25 -3.20 -7.28
N GLY A 26 7.33 -3.13 -8.26
CA GLY A 26 7.27 -2.02 -9.23
C GLY A 26 7.16 -0.67 -8.55
N SER A 27 6.26 -0.53 -7.59
CA SER A 27 6.04 0.72 -6.87
C SER A 27 7.21 1.06 -5.95
N SER A 28 7.84 0.07 -5.32
CA SER A 28 9.00 0.29 -4.46
C SER A 28 10.22 0.76 -5.27
N ILE A 29 10.46 0.16 -6.44
CA ILE A 29 11.49 0.59 -7.40
C ILE A 29 11.20 2.02 -7.87
N THR A 30 9.94 2.33 -8.18
CA THR A 30 9.52 3.66 -8.66
C THR A 30 9.67 4.73 -7.60
N ASN A 31 9.26 4.45 -6.36
CA ASN A 31 9.42 5.38 -5.24
C ASN A 31 10.90 5.69 -5.00
N PHE A 32 11.75 4.65 -4.93
CA PHE A 32 13.19 4.85 -4.77
C PHE A 32 13.81 5.65 -5.93
N ALA A 33 13.43 5.34 -7.17
CA ALA A 33 13.92 6.06 -8.35
C ALA A 33 13.43 7.51 -8.38
N LEU A 34 12.19 7.78 -7.94
CA LEU A 34 11.63 9.13 -7.81
C LEU A 34 12.38 9.95 -6.76
N ASP A 35 12.70 9.35 -5.61
CA ASP A 35 13.46 9.99 -4.54
C ASP A 35 14.83 10.44 -5.06
N ILE A 36 15.58 9.54 -5.71
CA ILE A 36 16.88 9.87 -6.32
C ILE A 36 16.72 10.91 -7.44
N TRP A 37 15.73 10.76 -8.31
CA TRP A 37 15.54 11.67 -9.44
C TRP A 37 15.23 13.09 -8.99
N ILE A 38 14.36 13.27 -7.98
CA ILE A 38 14.06 14.59 -7.41
C ILE A 38 15.31 15.19 -6.79
N TYR A 39 16.09 14.41 -6.05
CA TYR A 39 17.34 14.89 -5.49
C TYR A 39 18.33 15.33 -6.58
N GLN A 40 18.52 14.52 -7.62
CA GLN A 40 19.42 14.84 -8.74
C GLN A 40 18.95 16.06 -9.54
N TRP A 41 17.64 16.22 -9.73
CA TRP A 41 17.06 17.33 -10.48
C TRP A 41 17.10 18.65 -9.71
N SER A 42 16.79 18.62 -8.42
CA SER A 42 16.69 19.80 -7.57
C SER A 42 17.98 20.19 -6.85
N ASN A 43 18.88 19.23 -6.67
CA ASN A 43 20.04 19.29 -5.77
C ASN A 43 19.67 19.78 -4.35
N SER A 44 18.43 19.50 -3.91
CA SER A 44 17.85 20.04 -2.68
C SER A 44 17.25 18.94 -1.82
N VAL A 45 17.91 18.67 -0.68
CA VAL A 45 17.38 17.77 0.36
C VAL A 45 16.01 18.25 0.86
N THR A 46 15.77 19.56 0.89
CA THR A 46 14.48 20.12 1.31
C THR A 46 13.33 19.67 0.40
N GLN A 47 13.53 19.63 -0.92
CA GLN A 47 12.50 19.19 -1.87
C GLN A 47 12.23 17.70 -1.76
N LEU A 48 13.28 16.90 -1.54
CA LEU A 48 13.14 15.48 -1.25
C LEU A 48 12.34 15.24 0.04
N SER A 49 12.68 15.94 1.13
CA SER A 49 11.96 15.85 2.40
C SER A 49 10.49 16.27 2.28
N GLN A 50 10.20 17.28 1.45
CA GLN A 50 8.82 17.69 1.15
C GLN A 50 8.05 16.59 0.41
N LEU A 51 8.66 15.93 -0.57
CA LEU A 51 8.06 14.79 -1.25
C LEU A 51 7.69 13.71 -0.25
N ILE A 52 8.65 13.25 0.56
CA ILE A 52 8.44 12.19 1.57
C ILE A 52 7.34 12.57 2.56
N LEU A 53 7.29 13.84 2.98
CA LEU A 53 6.23 14.34 3.84
C LEU A 53 4.86 14.29 3.14
N LEU A 54 4.78 14.75 1.89
CA LEU A 54 3.53 14.82 1.13
C LEU A 54 3.04 13.45 0.65
N THR A 55 3.90 12.43 0.58
CA THR A 55 3.48 11.03 0.38
C THR A 55 3.04 10.37 1.67
N THR A 56 3.78 10.57 2.76
CA THR A 56 3.52 9.89 4.04
C THR A 56 2.31 10.48 4.77
N LEU A 57 2.15 11.81 4.75
CA LEU A 57 1.10 12.50 5.52
C LEU A 57 -0.32 12.07 5.09
N PRO A 58 -0.70 12.06 3.80
CA PRO A 58 -2.01 11.58 3.37
C PRO A 58 -2.24 10.12 3.73
N TYR A 59 -1.23 9.27 3.56
CA TYR A 59 -1.31 7.86 3.94
C TYR A 59 -1.65 7.70 5.43
N VAL A 60 -0.94 8.40 6.31
CA VAL A 60 -1.15 8.35 7.76
C VAL A 60 -2.55 8.85 8.13
N ILE A 61 -2.99 9.98 7.58
CA ILE A 61 -4.31 10.58 7.87
C ILE A 61 -5.45 9.66 7.41
N ILE A 62 -5.29 9.02 6.26
CA ILE A 62 -6.33 8.19 5.66
C ILE A 62 -6.33 6.78 6.24
N SER A 63 -5.20 6.27 6.76
CA SER A 63 -5.07 4.90 7.26
C SER A 63 -6.14 4.46 8.28
N PRO A 64 -6.61 5.27 9.25
CA PRO A 64 -7.65 4.84 10.18
C PRO A 64 -9.01 4.71 9.50
N LEU A 65 -9.32 5.66 8.60
CA LEU A 65 -10.55 5.62 7.79
C LEU A 65 -10.52 4.41 6.85
N ALA A 66 -9.37 4.17 6.23
CA ALA A 66 -9.15 3.06 5.33
C ALA A 66 -9.39 1.71 6.01
N GLY A 67 -8.97 1.53 7.27
CA GLY A 67 -9.29 0.34 8.06
C GLY A 67 -10.80 0.14 8.25
N ILE A 68 -11.51 1.18 8.73
CA ILE A 68 -12.96 1.12 8.97
C ILE A 68 -13.74 0.82 7.68
N LEU A 69 -13.33 1.45 6.58
CA LEU A 69 -13.97 1.29 5.27
C LEU A 69 -13.65 -0.08 4.64
N ALA A 70 -12.41 -0.55 4.74
CA ALA A 70 -11.98 -1.85 4.20
C ALA A 70 -12.68 -3.04 4.88
N ASP A 71 -13.04 -2.90 6.17
CA ASP A 71 -13.80 -3.93 6.87
C ASP A 71 -15.23 -4.07 6.35
N ARG A 72 -15.83 -2.96 5.90
CA ARG A 72 -17.21 -2.91 5.38
C ARG A 72 -17.30 -3.22 3.89
N TRP A 73 -16.33 -2.78 3.12
CA TRP A 73 -16.35 -2.88 1.66
C TRP A 73 -15.86 -4.23 1.15
N ASN A 74 -16.23 -4.55 -0.09
CA ASN A 74 -15.71 -5.74 -0.74
C ASN A 74 -14.22 -5.56 -1.01
N ARG A 75 -13.39 -6.36 -0.33
CA ARG A 75 -11.92 -6.24 -0.33
C ARG A 75 -11.32 -6.28 -1.73
N ARG A 76 -11.90 -7.09 -2.61
CA ARG A 76 -11.47 -7.17 -4.02
C ARG A 76 -11.59 -5.81 -4.71
N TRP A 77 -12.73 -5.14 -4.54
CA TRP A 77 -12.98 -3.83 -5.14
C TRP A 77 -12.14 -2.73 -4.49
N VAL A 78 -11.90 -2.83 -3.18
CA VAL A 78 -11.00 -1.90 -2.49
C VAL A 78 -9.57 -2.02 -3.05
N MET A 79 -9.05 -3.24 -3.21
CA MET A 79 -7.73 -3.45 -3.80
C MET A 79 -7.66 -2.96 -5.26
N ILE A 80 -8.69 -3.22 -6.07
CA ILE A 80 -8.77 -2.71 -7.45
C ILE A 80 -8.76 -1.18 -7.46
N LEU A 81 -9.52 -0.52 -6.57
CA LEU A 81 -9.56 0.93 -6.48
C LEU A 81 -8.20 1.51 -6.08
N SER A 82 -7.53 0.88 -5.12
CA SER A 82 -6.18 1.27 -4.69
C SER A 82 -5.15 1.14 -5.80
N ASP A 83 -5.07 -0.02 -6.46
CA ASP A 83 -4.13 -0.25 -7.57
C ASP A 83 -4.44 0.68 -8.75
N SER A 84 -5.73 0.93 -9.05
CA SER A 84 -6.13 1.84 -10.12
C SER A 84 -5.78 3.30 -9.80
N GLY A 85 -5.99 3.74 -8.55
CA GLY A 85 -5.65 5.09 -8.12
C GLY A 85 -4.14 5.35 -8.20
N ALA A 86 -3.34 4.38 -7.74
CA ALA A 86 -1.89 4.43 -7.86
C ALA A 86 -1.44 4.44 -9.34
N ALA A 87 -2.00 3.55 -10.17
CA ALA A 87 -1.69 3.49 -11.60
C ALA A 87 -2.04 4.80 -12.34
N VAL A 88 -3.20 5.41 -12.06
CA VAL A 88 -3.60 6.69 -12.65
C VAL A 88 -2.65 7.81 -12.23
N SER A 89 -2.25 7.86 -10.97
CA SER A 89 -1.23 8.80 -10.50
C SER A 89 0.11 8.61 -11.21
N THR A 90 0.62 7.38 -11.29
CA THR A 90 1.87 7.07 -12.01
C THR A 90 1.76 7.42 -13.49
N LEU A 91 0.64 7.11 -14.14
CA LEU A 91 0.39 7.44 -15.55
C LEU A 91 0.39 8.95 -15.77
N THR A 92 -0.20 9.72 -14.84
CA THR A 92 -0.24 11.19 -14.91
C THR A 92 1.16 11.78 -14.86
N ILE A 93 1.99 11.31 -13.91
CA ILE A 93 3.39 11.75 -13.81
C ILE A 93 4.18 11.35 -15.07
N ALA A 94 4.00 10.11 -15.54
CA ALA A 94 4.68 9.62 -16.75
C ALA A 94 4.31 10.43 -18.00
N ALA A 95 3.03 10.77 -18.18
CA ALA A 95 2.57 11.60 -19.28
C ALA A 95 3.19 13.01 -19.23
N LEU A 96 3.18 13.66 -18.06
CA LEU A 96 3.80 14.98 -17.87
C LEU A 96 5.32 14.98 -18.08
N LEU A 97 5.98 13.87 -17.72
CA LEU A 97 7.41 13.69 -17.97
C LEU A 97 7.70 13.62 -19.47
N VAL A 98 6.91 12.89 -20.24
CA VAL A 98 7.09 12.72 -21.69
C VAL A 98 6.77 14.00 -22.46
N THR A 99 5.76 14.78 -22.02
CA THR A 99 5.43 16.08 -22.63
C THR A 99 6.40 17.20 -22.27
N GLY A 100 7.34 16.96 -21.34
CA GLY A 100 8.30 17.96 -20.87
C GLY A 100 7.68 19.07 -20.02
N GLN A 101 6.43 18.91 -19.58
CA GLN A 101 5.70 19.89 -18.75
C GLN A 101 5.75 19.57 -17.25
N ILE A 102 6.57 18.58 -16.86
CA ILE A 102 6.66 18.16 -15.48
C ILE A 102 7.20 19.29 -14.60
N GLN A 103 6.51 19.51 -13.48
CA GLN A 103 6.94 20.42 -12.41
C GLN A 103 6.84 19.67 -11.10
N ILE A 104 7.60 20.08 -10.10
CA ILE A 104 7.69 19.34 -8.84
C ILE A 104 6.35 19.24 -8.10
N TRP A 105 5.51 20.28 -8.19
CA TRP A 105 4.16 20.28 -7.60
C TRP A 105 3.24 19.22 -8.21
N HIS A 106 3.42 18.88 -9.49
CA HIS A 106 2.68 17.77 -10.11
C HIS A 106 3.05 16.44 -9.47
N ILE A 107 4.34 16.23 -9.17
CA ILE A 107 4.80 15.02 -8.51
C ILE A 107 4.22 14.96 -7.10
N TYR A 108 4.31 16.05 -6.34
CA TYR A 108 3.76 16.13 -4.98
C TYR A 108 2.27 15.79 -4.92
N LEU A 109 1.46 16.36 -5.82
CA LEU A 109 0.02 16.09 -5.86
C LEU A 109 -0.27 14.65 -6.29
N ALA A 110 0.39 14.16 -7.35
CA ALA A 110 0.14 12.81 -7.85
C ALA A 110 0.57 11.73 -6.85
N THR A 111 1.70 11.91 -6.16
CA THR A 111 2.16 10.96 -5.13
C THR A 111 1.33 11.04 -3.86
N ALA A 112 0.83 12.22 -3.47
CA ALA A 112 -0.13 12.37 -2.37
C ALA A 112 -1.45 11.62 -2.66
N VAL A 113 -1.96 11.73 -3.89
CA VAL A 113 -3.15 10.99 -4.35
C VAL A 113 -2.87 9.49 -4.37
N SER A 114 -1.74 9.06 -4.94
CA SER A 114 -1.34 7.65 -4.98
C SER A 114 -1.24 7.04 -3.58
N SER A 115 -0.62 7.76 -2.65
CA SER A 115 -0.47 7.34 -1.25
C SER A 115 -1.81 7.27 -0.52
N SER A 116 -2.74 8.15 -0.86
CA SER A 116 -4.11 8.13 -0.32
C SER A 116 -4.87 6.87 -0.72
N PHE A 117 -4.76 6.46 -1.99
CA PHE A 117 -5.34 5.20 -2.48
C PHE A 117 -4.62 3.98 -1.90
N SER A 118 -3.30 4.04 -1.78
CA SER A 118 -2.47 2.96 -1.22
C SER A 118 -2.78 2.68 0.26
N ALA A 119 -3.28 3.67 1.02
CA ALA A 119 -3.69 3.50 2.41
C ALA A 119 -4.79 2.43 2.60
N PHE A 120 -5.62 2.20 1.57
CA PHE A 120 -6.67 1.17 1.58
C PHE A 120 -6.15 -0.23 1.22
N GLN A 121 -4.97 -0.34 0.61
CA GLN A 121 -4.45 -1.59 0.08
C GLN A 121 -4.16 -2.59 1.18
N TRP A 122 -3.42 -2.18 2.21
CA TRP A 122 -2.97 -3.09 3.27
C TRP A 122 -4.12 -3.64 4.13
N PRO A 123 -5.08 -2.83 4.61
CA PRO A 123 -6.25 -3.35 5.32
C PRO A 123 -7.10 -4.30 4.45
N ALA A 124 -7.31 -3.95 3.18
CA ALA A 124 -8.06 -4.81 2.26
C ALA A 124 -7.35 -6.15 2.02
N TYR A 125 -6.04 -6.12 1.80
CA TYR A 125 -5.24 -7.30 1.49
C TYR A 125 -5.04 -8.23 2.69
N SER A 126 -4.80 -7.68 3.88
CA SER A 126 -4.69 -8.47 5.12
C SER A 126 -6.01 -9.17 5.46
N THR A 127 -7.14 -8.47 5.34
CA THR A 127 -8.47 -9.06 5.55
C THR A 127 -8.86 -10.02 4.42
N ALA A 128 -8.47 -9.77 3.17
CA ALA A 128 -8.65 -10.73 2.08
C ALA A 128 -7.90 -12.03 2.37
N THR A 129 -6.66 -11.93 2.85
CA THR A 129 -5.82 -13.08 3.20
C THR A 129 -6.48 -13.96 4.26
N THR A 130 -6.98 -13.36 5.35
CA THR A 130 -7.62 -14.13 6.44
C THR A 130 -8.95 -14.77 6.03
N ASN A 131 -9.63 -14.22 5.01
CA ASN A 131 -10.87 -14.79 4.47
C ASN A 131 -10.63 -15.90 3.43
N LEU A 132 -9.60 -15.76 2.61
CA LEU A 132 -9.28 -16.69 1.53
C LEU A 132 -8.51 -17.91 2.05
N VAL A 133 -7.60 -17.71 3.00
CA VAL A 133 -6.68 -18.75 3.46
C VAL A 133 -7.25 -19.46 4.70
N PRO A 134 -7.35 -20.80 4.68
CA PRO A 134 -7.75 -21.55 5.87
C PRO A 134 -6.82 -21.28 7.07
N LYS A 135 -7.37 -21.23 8.29
CA LYS A 135 -6.63 -20.91 9.54
C LYS A 135 -5.29 -21.64 9.68
N GLN A 136 -5.24 -22.93 9.32
CA GLN A 136 -4.04 -23.78 9.37
C GLN A 136 -2.88 -23.33 8.45
N HIS A 137 -3.17 -22.50 7.44
CA HIS A 137 -2.20 -21.98 6.47
C HIS A 137 -1.93 -20.48 6.64
N LEU A 138 -2.56 -19.78 7.61
CA LEU A 138 -2.36 -18.34 7.80
C LEU A 138 -0.89 -17.99 8.09
N GLY A 139 -0.18 -18.81 8.89
CA GLY A 139 1.26 -18.60 9.12
C GLY A 139 2.08 -18.66 7.83
N ARG A 140 1.71 -19.54 6.88
CA ARG A 140 2.37 -19.62 5.57
C ARG A 140 2.05 -18.38 4.72
N ALA A 141 0.78 -17.96 4.67
CA ALA A 141 0.36 -16.77 3.94
C ALA A 141 1.02 -15.50 4.48
N SER A 142 1.07 -15.32 5.81
CA SER A 142 1.79 -14.22 6.45
C SER A 142 3.29 -14.26 6.16
N GLY A 143 3.91 -15.45 6.10
CA GLY A 143 5.30 -15.60 5.67
C GLY A 143 5.53 -15.15 4.23
N MET A 144 4.62 -15.51 3.31
CA MET A 144 4.68 -15.07 1.91
C MET A 144 4.54 -13.56 1.77
N ILE A 145 3.63 -12.92 2.52
CA ILE A 145 3.46 -11.46 2.51
C ILE A 145 4.73 -10.77 3.02
N GLN A 146 5.29 -11.23 4.14
CA GLN A 146 6.54 -10.68 4.68
C GLN A 146 7.72 -10.89 3.72
N PHE A 147 7.77 -12.04 3.04
CA PHE A 147 8.77 -12.30 2.01
C PHE A 147 8.67 -11.30 0.85
N ALA A 148 7.45 -11.00 0.38
CA ALA A 148 7.24 -9.99 -0.66
C ALA A 148 7.74 -8.60 -0.22
N GLN A 149 7.46 -8.21 1.03
CA GLN A 149 7.93 -6.95 1.61
C GLN A 149 9.46 -6.90 1.72
N ALA A 150 10.08 -7.97 2.23
CA ALA A 150 11.53 -8.07 2.35
C ALA A 150 12.22 -8.01 0.97
N LEU A 151 11.67 -8.69 -0.02
CA LEU A 151 12.14 -8.60 -1.40
C LEU A 151 12.05 -7.18 -1.94
N ALA A 152 10.93 -6.49 -1.72
CA ALA A 152 10.76 -5.12 -2.19
C ALA A 152 11.75 -4.17 -1.53
N GLN A 153 11.95 -4.26 -0.21
CA GLN A 153 12.92 -3.43 0.51
C GLN A 153 14.36 -3.68 0.08
N LEU A 154 14.72 -4.94 -0.22
CA LEU A 154 16.07 -5.30 -0.65
C LEU A 154 16.33 -4.92 -2.11
N LEU A 155 15.40 -5.24 -3.01
CA LEU A 155 15.61 -5.11 -4.44
C LEU A 155 15.33 -3.70 -4.95
N ALA A 156 14.46 -2.92 -4.29
CA ALA A 156 14.11 -1.59 -4.76
C ALA A 156 15.31 -0.63 -4.86
N PRO A 157 16.21 -0.53 -3.86
CA PRO A 157 17.39 0.33 -4.00
C PRO A 157 18.34 -0.12 -5.11
N VAL A 158 18.58 -1.45 -5.19
CA VAL A 158 19.51 -2.04 -6.16
C VAL A 158 18.98 -1.87 -7.58
N LEU A 159 17.74 -2.25 -7.82
CA LEU A 159 17.12 -2.16 -9.14
C LEU A 159 16.76 -0.72 -9.49
N GLY A 160 16.24 0.07 -8.55
CA GLY A 160 15.87 1.46 -8.78
C GLY A 160 17.05 2.33 -9.18
N GLY A 161 18.19 2.21 -8.49
CA GLY A 161 19.41 2.94 -8.85
C GLY A 161 19.96 2.54 -10.22
N VAL A 162 20.03 1.25 -10.51
CA VAL A 162 20.53 0.74 -11.80
C VAL A 162 19.59 1.10 -12.96
N LEU A 163 18.29 0.83 -12.80
CA LEU A 163 17.28 1.10 -13.83
C LEU A 163 17.17 2.60 -14.12
N LEU A 164 17.34 3.47 -13.11
CA LEU A 164 17.30 4.91 -13.32
C LEU A 164 18.42 5.38 -14.26
N GLY A 165 19.60 4.76 -14.18
CA GLY A 165 20.70 5.03 -15.11
C GLY A 165 20.50 4.46 -16.51
N VAL A 166 19.89 3.27 -16.63
CA VAL A 166 19.79 2.53 -17.91
C VAL A 166 18.54 2.90 -18.71
N ILE A 167 17.36 2.82 -18.09
CA ILE A 167 16.06 3.03 -18.76
C ILE A 167 15.42 4.37 -18.42
N LYS A 168 16.06 5.17 -17.55
CA LYS A 168 15.58 6.46 -17.04
C LYS A 168 14.26 6.33 -16.29
N LEU A 169 13.78 7.45 -15.74
CA LEU A 169 12.54 7.48 -14.96
C LEU A 169 11.31 7.07 -15.80
N SER A 170 11.28 7.42 -17.09
CA SER A 170 10.18 7.03 -17.99
C SER A 170 10.05 5.52 -18.17
N GLY A 171 11.16 4.80 -18.31
CA GLY A 171 11.15 3.33 -18.40
C GLY A 171 10.70 2.68 -17.10
N ILE A 172 11.07 3.24 -15.95
CA ILE A 172 10.64 2.76 -14.63
C ILE A 172 9.13 2.92 -14.47
N PHE A 173 8.54 4.06 -14.88
CA PHE A 173 7.09 4.22 -14.86
C PHE A 173 6.36 3.21 -15.75
N VAL A 174 6.90 2.86 -16.92
CA VAL A 174 6.31 1.82 -17.77
C VAL A 174 6.34 0.45 -17.08
N LEU A 175 7.44 0.12 -16.39
CA LEU A 175 7.56 -1.11 -15.60
C LEU A 175 6.52 -1.12 -14.48
N ASP A 176 6.37 -0.03 -13.73
CA ASP A 176 5.41 0.09 -12.65
C ASP A 176 3.96 0.00 -13.13
N LEU A 177 3.61 0.70 -14.21
CA LEU A 177 2.30 0.59 -14.85
C LEU A 177 2.00 -0.83 -15.34
N SER A 178 2.99 -1.52 -15.88
CA SER A 178 2.86 -2.93 -16.27
C SER A 178 2.63 -3.83 -15.05
N SER A 179 3.26 -3.51 -13.91
CA SER A 179 3.09 -4.21 -12.64
C SER A 179 1.68 -4.04 -12.08
N PHE A 180 1.10 -2.83 -12.16
CA PHE A 180 -0.29 -2.57 -11.78
C PHE A 180 -1.27 -3.29 -12.69
N LEU A 181 -1.05 -3.28 -14.00
CA LEU A 181 -1.90 -4.02 -14.95
C LEU A 181 -1.88 -5.51 -14.65
N PHE A 182 -0.72 -6.08 -14.31
CA PHE A 182 -0.62 -7.47 -13.89
C PHE A 182 -1.42 -7.73 -12.60
N ALA A 183 -1.24 -6.91 -11.56
CA ALA A 183 -2.00 -7.02 -10.30
C ALA A 183 -3.51 -6.91 -10.51
N LEU A 184 -3.97 -5.90 -11.26
CA LEU A 184 -5.38 -5.71 -11.61
C LEU A 184 -5.93 -6.92 -12.38
N THR A 185 -5.16 -7.47 -13.32
CA THR A 185 -5.57 -8.67 -14.06
C THR A 185 -5.75 -9.86 -13.12
N THR A 186 -4.81 -10.09 -12.20
CA THR A 186 -4.95 -11.17 -11.19
C THR A 186 -6.20 -10.99 -10.32
N LEU A 187 -6.51 -9.75 -9.92
CA LEU A 187 -7.71 -9.42 -9.15
C LEU A 187 -9.00 -9.57 -9.97
N LEU A 188 -8.98 -9.26 -11.26
CA LEU A 188 -10.14 -9.37 -12.15
C LEU A 188 -10.45 -10.82 -12.54
N LEU A 189 -9.43 -11.68 -12.64
CA LEU A 189 -9.59 -13.10 -12.93
C LEU A 189 -10.16 -13.88 -11.74
N VAL A 190 -9.89 -13.43 -10.52
CA VAL A 190 -10.25 -14.17 -9.32
C VAL A 190 -11.54 -13.66 -8.70
N ARG A 191 -12.43 -14.58 -8.29
CA ARG A 191 -13.65 -14.24 -7.53
C ARG A 191 -13.40 -14.46 -6.05
N PHE A 192 -13.59 -13.41 -5.27
CA PHE A 192 -13.53 -13.52 -3.81
C PHE A 192 -14.85 -14.14 -3.34
N PRO A 193 -14.84 -15.03 -2.33
CA PRO A 193 -16.06 -15.55 -1.72
C PRO A 193 -16.96 -14.38 -1.31
N ASP A 194 -18.25 -14.47 -1.63
CA ASP A 194 -19.19 -13.39 -1.37
C ASP A 194 -19.08 -12.93 0.07
N HIS A 195 -18.84 -11.63 0.21
CA HIS A 195 -18.91 -10.97 1.49
C HIS A 195 -20.37 -10.98 1.90
N LYS A 196 -20.80 -11.97 2.68
CA LYS A 196 -21.95 -11.80 3.55
C LYS A 196 -21.53 -10.68 4.49
N VAL A 197 -21.87 -9.44 4.12
CA VAL A 197 -21.87 -8.31 5.04
C VAL A 197 -22.64 -8.84 6.24
N THR A 198 -21.94 -9.16 7.33
CA THR A 198 -22.59 -9.45 8.60
C THR A 198 -23.35 -8.18 8.90
N GLN A 199 -24.64 -8.20 8.58
CA GLN A 199 -25.60 -7.16 8.89
C GLN A 199 -25.76 -7.14 10.41
N ASN A 200 -24.75 -6.68 11.14
CA ASN A 200 -25.00 -6.02 12.40
C ASN A 200 -25.60 -4.67 12.02
N GLN A 201 -26.92 -4.66 11.81
CA GLN A 201 -27.71 -3.49 11.46
C GLN A 201 -27.54 -2.35 12.50
N GLU A 202 -27.09 -2.66 13.71
CA GLU A 202 -26.74 -1.67 14.74
C GLU A 202 -25.41 -0.93 14.48
N THR A 203 -24.42 -1.57 13.83
CA THR A 203 -23.09 -0.96 13.60
C THR A 203 -23.05 -0.09 12.36
N ASN A 204 -23.97 -0.30 11.40
CA ASN A 204 -23.97 0.45 10.14
C ASN A 204 -24.54 1.88 10.28
N GLN A 205 -25.18 2.21 11.41
CA GLN A 205 -25.77 3.52 11.69
C GLN A 205 -24.89 4.45 12.53
N THR A 206 -23.76 3.98 13.06
CA THR A 206 -22.84 4.87 13.78
C THR A 206 -21.95 5.61 12.80
N SER A 207 -21.96 6.95 12.89
CA SER A 207 -21.10 7.84 12.12
C SER A 207 -19.64 7.36 12.16
N LEU A 208 -18.91 7.46 11.05
CA LEU A 208 -17.48 7.10 10.99
C LEU A 208 -16.67 7.79 12.10
N LEU A 209 -17.05 9.03 12.44
CA LEU A 209 -16.47 9.77 13.56
C LEU A 209 -16.79 9.13 14.92
N ALA A 210 -18.00 8.62 15.13
CA ALA A 210 -18.36 7.95 16.38
C ALA A 210 -17.54 6.65 16.57
N GLN A 211 -17.22 5.92 15.50
CA GLN A 211 -16.37 4.73 15.57
C GLN A 211 -14.90 5.07 15.78
N ALA A 212 -14.40 6.13 15.15
CA ALA A 212 -13.05 6.62 15.40
C ALA A 212 -12.88 7.06 16.86
N VAL A 213 -13.84 7.84 17.39
CA VAL A 213 -13.86 8.28 18.79
C VAL A 213 -14.01 7.09 19.75
N TYR A 214 -14.87 6.12 19.45
CA TYR A 214 -15.01 4.90 20.24
C TYR A 214 -13.70 4.11 20.30
N SER A 215 -13.05 3.91 19.15
CA SER A 215 -11.76 3.19 19.06
C SER A 215 -10.66 3.91 19.85
N PHE A 216 -10.64 5.25 19.76
CA PHE A 216 -9.70 6.08 20.52
C PHE A 216 -9.94 5.99 22.03
N ASN A 217 -11.20 6.15 22.47
CA ASN A 217 -11.58 6.05 23.88
C ASN A 217 -11.34 4.64 24.45
N TYR A 218 -11.52 3.61 23.64
CA TYR A 218 -11.26 2.23 24.05
C TYR A 218 -9.75 1.98 24.24
N LEU A 219 -8.92 2.53 23.35
CA LEU A 219 -7.46 2.50 23.46
C LEU A 219 -7.00 3.21 24.74
N THR A 220 -7.52 4.41 25.02
CA THR A 220 -7.13 5.20 26.19
C THR A 220 -7.66 4.65 27.51
N ALA A 221 -8.82 3.98 27.50
CA ALA A 221 -9.39 3.33 28.68
C ALA A 221 -8.59 2.11 29.15
N ARG A 222 -7.76 1.50 28.28
CA ARG A 222 -6.97 0.31 28.60
C ARG A 222 -5.48 0.66 28.65
N SER A 223 -4.98 0.94 29.86
CA SER A 223 -3.60 1.35 30.12
C SER A 223 -2.55 0.42 29.48
N GLY A 224 -2.76 -0.89 29.45
CA GLY A 224 -1.86 -1.85 28.80
C GLY A 224 -1.81 -1.72 27.26
N LEU A 225 -2.95 -1.50 26.60
CA LEU A 225 -3.00 -1.29 25.15
C LEU A 225 -2.42 0.07 24.76
N LEU A 226 -2.69 1.11 25.56
CA LEU A 226 -2.12 2.43 25.37
C LEU A 226 -0.60 2.42 25.54
N ALA A 227 -0.08 1.76 26.58
CA ALA A 227 1.36 1.61 26.80
C ALA A 227 2.03 0.87 25.63
N LEU A 228 1.42 -0.20 25.13
CA LEU A 228 1.92 -0.94 23.97
C LEU A 228 1.91 -0.08 22.70
N SER A 229 0.83 0.67 22.47
CA SER A 229 0.69 1.54 21.31
C SER A 229 1.69 2.70 21.33
N LEU A 230 1.90 3.33 22.48
CA LEU A 230 2.93 4.36 22.69
C LEU A 230 4.33 3.79 22.50
N PHE A 231 4.59 2.59 23.00
CA PHE A 231 5.88 1.92 22.79
C PHE A 231 6.15 1.67 21.29
N PHE A 232 5.16 1.16 20.55
CA PHE A 232 5.28 0.98 19.10
C PHE A 232 5.44 2.31 18.35
N ALA A 233 4.67 3.34 18.73
CA ALA A 233 4.77 4.66 18.12
C ALA A 233 6.16 5.28 18.33
N SER A 234 6.67 5.26 19.56
CA SER A 234 8.01 5.74 19.89
C SER A 234 9.10 4.93 19.18
N SER A 235 8.96 3.60 19.13
CA SER A 235 9.92 2.74 18.43
C SER A 235 9.94 3.03 16.93
N ASN A 236 8.78 3.13 16.28
CA ASN A 236 8.69 3.48 14.85
C ASN A 236 9.21 4.89 14.57
N PHE A 237 8.93 5.85 15.45
CA PHE A 237 9.43 7.21 15.31
C PHE A 237 10.96 7.26 15.39
N LEU A 238 11.56 6.57 16.37
CA LEU A 238 13.02 6.48 16.51
C LEU A 238 13.67 5.76 15.34
N VAL A 239 13.09 4.64 14.89
CA VAL A 239 13.59 3.91 13.70
C VAL A 239 13.47 4.77 12.44
N GLY A 240 12.36 5.48 12.25
CA GLY A 240 12.19 6.41 11.13
C GLY A 240 13.23 7.54 11.15
N MET A 241 13.49 8.11 12.32
CA MET A 241 14.53 9.13 12.49
C MET A 241 15.93 8.58 12.15
N LEU A 242 16.25 7.37 12.61
CA LEU A 242 17.49 6.69 12.25
C LEU A 242 17.58 6.38 10.75
N GLN A 243 16.49 5.96 10.11
CA GLN A 243 16.46 5.71 8.67
C GLN A 243 16.80 6.98 7.88
N VAL A 244 16.20 8.12 8.21
CA VAL A 244 16.49 9.40 7.52
C VAL A 244 17.95 9.85 7.73
N LEU A 245 18.54 9.55 8.89
CA LEU A 245 19.94 9.87 9.19
C LEU A 245 20.96 8.92 8.55
N THR A 246 20.55 7.69 8.24
CA THR A 246 21.44 6.62 7.74
C THR A 246 21.31 6.38 6.24
N TYR A 247 20.17 6.70 5.65
CA TYR A 247 20.00 6.73 4.20
C TYR A 247 20.51 8.09 3.68
N PRO A 248 21.48 8.11 2.74
CA PRO A 248 21.96 9.33 2.10
C PRO A 248 20.91 10.00 1.21
#